data_AF-A0A973PAK6-F1
#
_entry.id   AF-A0A973PAK6-F1
#
_cell.length_a   1.000
_cell.length_b   1.000
_cell.length_c   1.000
_cell.angle_alpha   90.00
_cell.angle_beta   90.00
_cell.angle_gamma   90.00
#
_symmetry.space_group_name_H-M   'P 1'
#
loop_
_entity.id
_entity.type
_entity.pdbx_description
1 polymer ?
#
loop_
_entity_poly.entity_id
_entity_poly.type
_entity_poly.pdbx_seq_one_letter_code
_entity_poly.pdbx_strand_id
1 'polypeptide(L)'
;MSSAILFRSRTAARREPRSGMEPPGGPVRAAKGVVLLLACAVVVLPFVAVVSTSLADQAQINAAGGYVLWPDHPTLDAYRAIFAGGVVSRALVVSLGVTVVGTLLSLTCSALLA
;
A
#
# COMPACT_ATOMS: atom_id res chain seq x y z
N MET A 1 59.44 4.28 -18.36
CA MET A 1 59.17 2.84 -18.12
C MET A 1 59.53 2.61 -16.66
N SER A 2 58.67 2.34 -15.69
CA SER A 2 57.42 1.59 -15.68
C SER A 2 56.55 2.10 -14.53
N SER A 3 55.41 2.71 -14.88
CA SER A 3 54.32 2.95 -13.94
C SER A 3 53.77 1.63 -13.39
N ALA A 4 53.03 1.74 -12.28
CA ALA A 4 51.88 0.89 -11.96
C ALA A 4 52.13 -0.53 -11.45
N ILE A 5 52.66 -0.71 -10.23
CA ILE A 5 52.43 -1.95 -9.46
C ILE A 5 52.20 -1.68 -7.95
N LEU A 6 51.60 -0.53 -7.60
CA LEU A 6 51.12 -0.26 -6.23
C LEU A 6 49.60 -0.08 -6.15
N PHE A 7 48.89 -0.47 -7.21
CA PHE A 7 47.46 -0.73 -7.15
C PHE A 7 47.25 -2.10 -6.49
N ARG A 8 47.53 -2.13 -5.18
CA ARG A 8 47.08 -3.20 -4.29
C ARG A 8 45.57 -3.27 -4.43
N SER A 9 45.16 -4.24 -5.25
CA SER A 9 43.82 -4.75 -5.37
C SER A 9 43.15 -4.70 -4.00
N ARG A 10 42.27 -3.71 -3.80
CA ARG A 10 41.12 -3.86 -2.93
C ARG A 10 40.29 -4.97 -3.57
N THR A 11 40.69 -6.20 -3.29
CA THR A 11 39.93 -7.41 -3.58
C THR A 11 38.55 -7.12 -3.04
N ALA A 12 37.61 -7.00 -3.97
CA ALA A 12 36.20 -6.94 -3.69
C ALA A 12 35.91 -8.00 -2.63
N ALA A 13 35.45 -7.57 -1.46
CA ALA A 13 34.93 -8.44 -0.44
C ALA A 13 33.80 -9.23 -1.12
N ARG A 14 34.16 -10.43 -1.59
CA ARG A 14 33.25 -11.38 -2.20
C ARG A 14 32.27 -11.72 -1.09
N ARG A 15 31.06 -11.14 -1.18
CA ARG A 15 29.96 -11.51 -0.30
C ARG A 15 29.66 -12.97 -0.59
N GLU A 16 30.26 -13.86 0.18
CA GLU A 16 29.84 -15.25 0.30
C GLU A 16 28.34 -15.22 0.66
N PRO A 17 27.43 -15.74 -0.18
CA PRO A 17 26.05 -15.90 0.23
C PRO A 17 26.05 -16.98 1.32
N ARG A 18 26.04 -16.56 2.59
CA ARG A 18 25.87 -17.43 3.76
C ARG A 18 24.45 -17.97 3.82
N SER A 19 24.07 -18.84 2.89
CA SER A 19 22.82 -19.59 2.97
C SER A 19 23.07 -21.03 2.59
N GLY A 20 23.48 -21.84 3.58
CA GLY A 20 23.50 -23.30 3.50
C GLY A 20 22.12 -23.94 3.53
N MET A 21 21.11 -23.30 2.92
CA MET A 21 19.78 -23.85 2.73
C MET A 21 19.61 -24.26 1.27
N GLU A 22 19.42 -25.55 1.03
CA GLU A 22 18.89 -26.08 -0.22
C GLU A 22 17.63 -25.27 -0.60
N PRO A 23 17.50 -24.75 -1.83
CA PRO A 23 16.27 -24.07 -2.23
C PRO A 23 15.08 -25.04 -2.09
N PRO A 24 13.95 -24.60 -1.50
CA PRO A 24 12.78 -25.45 -1.37
C PRO A 24 12.34 -25.92 -2.77
N GLY A 25 11.98 -27.20 -2.88
CA GLY A 25 11.58 -27.81 -4.16
C GLY A 25 10.52 -26.98 -4.89
N GLY A 26 10.52 -27.03 -6.23
CA GLY A 26 9.58 -26.31 -7.10
C GLY A 26 8.11 -26.33 -6.63
N PRO A 27 7.57 -27.49 -6.18
CA PRO A 27 6.20 -27.58 -5.66
C PRO A 27 5.96 -26.72 -4.40
N VAL A 28 6.94 -26.66 -3.48
CA VAL A 28 6.82 -25.89 -2.23
C VAL A 28 6.83 -24.39 -2.52
N ARG A 29 7.60 -23.95 -3.53
CA ARG A 29 7.60 -22.54 -3.96
C ARG A 29 6.27 -22.14 -4.59
N ALA A 30 5.71 -23.00 -5.44
CA ALA A 30 4.39 -22.79 -6.04
C ALA A 30 3.29 -22.74 -4.97
N ALA A 31 3.29 -23.67 -4.02
CA ALA A 31 2.32 -23.67 -2.92
C ALA A 31 2.37 -22.38 -2.09
N LYS A 32 3.57 -21.91 -1.72
CA LYS A 32 3.76 -20.63 -1.02
C LYS A 32 3.22 -19.45 -1.84
N GLY A 33 3.49 -19.44 -3.15
CA GLY A 33 2.98 -18.40 -4.05
C GLY A 33 1.45 -18.38 -4.11
N VAL A 34 0.82 -19.55 -4.25
CA VAL A 34 -0.66 -19.67 -4.26
C VAL A 34 -1.25 -19.19 -2.94
N VAL A 35 -0.69 -19.60 -1.81
CA VAL A 35 -1.15 -19.15 -0.48
C VAL A 35 -1.04 -17.63 -0.34
N LEU A 36 0.08 -17.03 -0.78
CA LEU A 36 0.26 -15.58 -0.74
C LEU A 36 -0.74 -14.86 -1.64
N LEU A 37 -0.99 -15.38 -2.85
CA LEU A 37 -1.98 -14.82 -3.77
C LEU A 37 -3.39 -14.87 -3.19
N LEU A 38 -3.79 -15.99 -2.59
CA LEU A 38 -5.09 -16.14 -1.94
C LEU A 38 -5.23 -15.17 -0.76
N ALA A 39 -4.18 -15.04 0.07
CA ALA A 39 -4.17 -14.09 1.18
C ALA A 39 -4.34 -12.65 0.68
N CYS A 40 -3.62 -12.26 -0.38
CA CYS A 40 -3.79 -10.95 -1.01
C CYS A 40 -5.20 -10.76 -1.57
N ALA A 41 -5.77 -11.77 -2.24
CA ALA A 41 -7.11 -11.68 -2.82
C ALA A 41 -8.18 -11.46 -1.74
N VAL A 42 -8.09 -12.15 -0.60
CA VAL A 42 -9.01 -11.98 0.54
C VAL A 42 -8.91 -10.55 1.11
N VAL A 43 -7.72 -9.98 1.16
CA VAL A 43 -7.52 -8.59 1.62
C VAL A 43 -8.05 -7.58 0.60
N VAL A 44 -7.88 -7.82 -0.69
CA VAL A 44 -8.32 -6.89 -1.76
C VAL A 44 -9.84 -6.87 -1.94
N LEU A 45 -10.51 -8.01 -1.73
CA LEU A 45 -11.96 -8.15 -1.88
C LEU A 45 -12.80 -7.05 -1.18
N PRO A 46 -12.59 -6.74 0.12
CA PRO A 46 -13.32 -5.67 0.79
C PRO A 46 -13.00 -4.29 0.21
N PHE A 47 -11.77 -4.03 -0.25
CA PHE A 47 -11.44 -2.75 -0.90
C PHE A 47 -12.19 -2.57 -2.22
N VAL A 48 -12.26 -3.61 -3.05
CA VAL A 48 -13.03 -3.58 -4.30
C VAL A 48 -14.48 -3.25 -4.02
N ALA A 49 -15.08 -3.86 -3.02
CA ALA A 49 -16.47 -3.60 -2.69
C ALA A 49 -16.71 -2.21 -2.09
N VAL A 50 -15.77 -1.67 -1.29
CA VAL A 50 -15.84 -0.29 -0.81
C VAL A 50 -15.82 0.69 -1.99
N VAL A 51 -14.98 0.45 -3.00
CA VAL A 51 -14.92 1.27 -4.22
C VAL A 51 -16.18 1.10 -5.08
N SER A 52 -16.68 -0.13 -5.25
CA SER A 52 -17.93 -0.39 -5.97
C SER A 52 -19.12 0.31 -5.30
N THR A 53 -19.20 0.25 -3.96
CA THR A 53 -20.27 0.89 -3.19
C THR A 53 -20.13 2.41 -3.17
N SER A 54 -18.91 2.97 -3.15
CA SER A 54 -18.71 4.43 -3.22
C SER A 54 -19.11 5.05 -4.55
N LEU A 55 -19.19 4.22 -5.60
CA LEU A 55 -19.67 4.58 -6.93
C LEU A 55 -21.14 4.19 -7.15
N ALA A 56 -21.79 3.45 -6.25
CA ALA A 56 -23.17 3.02 -6.46
C ALA A 56 -24.18 4.14 -6.12
N ASP A 57 -25.34 4.12 -6.79
CA ASP A 57 -26.43 5.03 -6.45
C ASP A 57 -27.09 4.68 -5.10
N GLN A 58 -27.60 5.68 -4.38
CA GLN A 58 -28.21 5.48 -3.06
C GLN A 58 -29.42 4.53 -3.09
N ALA A 59 -30.22 4.55 -4.18
CA ALA A 59 -31.34 3.63 -4.31
C ALA A 59 -30.86 2.17 -4.45
N GLN A 60 -29.78 1.96 -5.21
CA GLN A 60 -29.16 0.66 -5.39
C GLN A 60 -28.50 0.15 -4.10
N ILE A 61 -27.81 1.02 -3.36
CA ILE A 61 -27.20 0.68 -2.06
C ILE A 61 -28.27 0.23 -1.07
N ASN A 62 -29.38 0.96 -0.97
CA ASN A 62 -30.49 0.63 -0.07
C ASN A 62 -31.19 -0.68 -0.47
N ALA A 63 -31.38 -0.92 -1.77
CA ALA A 63 -31.99 -2.15 -2.27
C ALA A 63 -31.09 -3.39 -2.07
N ALA A 64 -29.77 -3.23 -2.17
CA ALA A 64 -28.80 -4.31 -1.98
C ALA A 64 -28.51 -4.62 -0.49
N GLY A 65 -29.18 -3.94 0.46
CA GLY A 65 -28.94 -4.12 1.88
C GLY A 65 -27.64 -3.48 2.38
N GLY A 66 -27.13 -2.46 1.66
CA GLY A 66 -25.99 -1.65 2.06
C GLY A 66 -24.63 -2.04 1.46
N TYR A 67 -24.56 -3.09 0.63
CA TYR A 67 -23.29 -3.53 0.03
C TYR A 67 -23.45 -3.89 -1.44
N VAL A 68 -22.68 -3.24 -2.31
CA VAL A 68 -22.74 -3.43 -3.76
C VAL A 68 -21.36 -3.87 -4.26
N LEU A 69 -21.24 -5.14 -4.66
CA LEU A 69 -19.99 -5.68 -5.25
C LEU A 69 -19.78 -5.19 -6.68
N TRP A 70 -20.87 -5.07 -7.45
CA TRP A 70 -20.85 -4.58 -8.82
C TRP A 70 -21.97 -3.56 -9.01
N PRO A 71 -21.67 -2.28 -9.26
CA PRO A 71 -22.69 -1.25 -9.46
C PRO A 71 -23.27 -1.35 -10.87
N ASP A 72 -24.60 -1.23 -10.99
CA ASP A 72 -25.28 -1.22 -12.29
C ASP A 72 -25.22 0.18 -12.93
N HIS A 73 -25.29 1.21 -12.08
CA HIS A 73 -25.23 2.61 -12.48
C HIS A 73 -24.18 3.36 -11.65
N PRO A 74 -22.92 3.43 -12.11
CA PRO A 74 -21.88 4.16 -11.38
C PRO A 74 -22.14 5.68 -11.40
N THR A 75 -22.13 6.31 -10.22
CA THR A 75 -22.30 7.75 -10.00
C THR A 75 -21.19 8.32 -9.11
N LEU A 76 -21.02 9.65 -9.12
CA LEU A 76 -20.04 10.37 -8.30
C LEU A 76 -20.69 11.28 -7.25
N ASP A 77 -21.99 11.08 -7.00
CA ASP A 77 -22.75 11.99 -6.14
C ASP A 77 -22.31 11.90 -4.67
N ALA A 78 -21.88 10.71 -4.22
CA ALA A 78 -21.27 10.54 -2.90
C ALA A 78 -20.02 11.43 -2.73
N TYR A 79 -19.16 11.51 -3.74
CA TYR A 79 -17.97 12.37 -3.70
C TYR A 79 -18.33 13.85 -3.74
N ARG A 80 -19.30 14.25 -4.58
CA ARG A 80 -19.80 15.63 -4.62
C ARG A 80 -20.35 16.04 -3.25
N ALA A 81 -21.10 15.17 -2.59
CA ALA A 81 -21.62 15.41 -1.25
C ALA A 81 -20.51 15.61 -0.20
N ILE A 82 -19.43 14.82 -0.28
CA ILE A 82 -18.27 14.98 0.61
C ILE A 82 -17.60 16.34 0.42
N PHE A 83 -17.42 16.80 -0.82
CA PHE A 83 -16.73 18.05 -1.14
C PHE A 83 -17.63 19.30 -1.16
N ALA A 84 -18.92 19.17 -0.84
CA ALA A 84 -19.87 20.29 -0.83
C ALA A 84 -19.69 21.28 0.35
N GLY A 85 -18.62 21.17 1.15
CA GLY A 85 -18.32 22.10 2.25
C GLY A 85 -19.00 21.78 3.58
N GLY A 86 -19.56 20.57 3.73
CA GLY A 86 -20.17 20.10 4.98
C GLY A 86 -19.19 19.64 6.07
N VAL A 87 -19.75 19.00 7.09
CA VAL A 87 -19.00 18.49 8.25
C VAL A 87 -17.91 17.49 7.84
N VAL A 88 -18.21 16.65 6.84
CA VAL A 88 -17.29 15.63 6.33
C VAL A 88 -16.06 16.25 5.66
N SER A 89 -16.23 17.25 4.79
CA SER A 89 -15.09 17.97 4.19
C SER A 89 -14.21 18.64 5.24
N ARG A 90 -14.82 19.26 6.27
CA ARG A 90 -14.05 19.88 7.36
C ARG A 90 -13.27 18.82 8.14
N ALA A 91 -13.89 17.69 8.45
CA ALA A 91 -13.22 16.58 9.12
C ALA A 91 -12.03 16.04 8.31
N LEU A 92 -12.17 15.92 6.98
CA LEU A 92 -11.10 15.51 6.09
C LEU A 92 -9.90 16.48 6.15
N VAL A 93 -10.16 17.79 6.07
CA VAL A 93 -9.12 18.83 6.12
C VAL A 93 -8.43 18.84 7.48
N VAL A 94 -9.18 18.77 8.58
CA VAL A 94 -8.61 18.74 9.94
C VAL A 94 -7.78 17.47 10.14
N SER A 95 -8.27 16.30 9.72
CA SER A 95 -7.52 15.05 9.84
C SER A 95 -6.21 15.09 9.05
N LEU A 96 -6.24 15.54 7.79
CA LEU A 96 -5.05 15.71 6.98
C LEU A 96 -4.07 16.70 7.62
N GLY A 97 -4.57 17.83 8.13
CA GLY A 97 -3.76 18.83 8.81
C GLY A 97 -3.04 18.27 10.03
N VAL A 98 -3.76 17.56 10.91
CA VAL A 98 -3.17 16.94 12.11
C VAL A 98 -2.16 15.85 11.75
N THR A 99 -2.45 15.00 10.75
CA THR A 99 -1.50 13.97 10.30
C THR A 99 -0.22 14.60 9.75
N VAL A 100 -0.32 15.59 8.86
CA VAL A 100 0.85 16.23 8.25
C VAL A 100 1.69 16.96 9.30
N VAL A 101 1.06 17.76 10.16
CA VAL A 101 1.78 18.48 11.23
C VAL A 101 2.44 17.49 12.19
N GLY A 102 1.73 16.44 12.60
CA GLY A 102 2.27 15.39 13.45
C GLY A 102 3.46 14.66 12.82
N THR A 103 3.37 14.29 11.55
CA THR A 103 4.47 13.63 10.82
C THR A 103 5.67 14.56 10.67
N LEU A 104 5.48 15.83 10.32
CA LEU A 104 6.57 16.80 10.18
C LEU A 104 7.30 17.03 11.50
N LEU A 105 6.55 17.21 12.60
CA LEU A 105 7.13 17.36 13.93
C LEU A 105 7.90 16.09 14.34
N SER A 106 7.31 14.91 14.12
CA SER A 106 7.96 13.63 14.41
C SER A 106 9.26 13.47 13.63
N LEU A 107 9.23 13.73 12.32
CA LEU A 107 10.38 13.60 11.45
C LEU A 107 11.48 14.61 11.80
N THR A 108 11.12 15.86 12.09
CA THR A 108 12.07 16.92 12.49
C THR A 108 12.76 16.57 13.80
N CYS A 109 11.99 16.12 14.80
CA CYS A 109 12.54 15.69 16.09
C CYS A 109 13.49 14.50 15.90
N SER A 110 13.08 13.47 15.16
CA SER A 110 13.94 12.32 14.86
C SER A 110 15.20 12.71 14.10
N ALA A 111 15.13 13.64 13.15
CA ALA A 111 16.28 14.06 12.35
C ALA A 111 17.27 14.95 13.12
N LEU A 112 16.81 15.76 14.07
CA LEU A 112 17.68 16.58 14.93
C LEU A 112 18.36 15.77 16.04
N LEU A 113 17.75 14.65 16.44
CA LEU A 113 18.30 13.70 17.42
C LEU A 113 19.31 12.71 16.82
N ALA A 114 19.15 12.36 15.54
CA ALA A 114 20.00 11.40 14.82
C ALA A 114 21.38 11.97 14.48
#